data_AF-A0A484HG21-F1
#
_entry.id   AF-A0A484HG21-F1
#
_cell.length_a   1.000
_cell.length_b   1.000
_cell.length_c   1.000
_cell.angle_alpha   90.00
_cell.angle_beta   90.00
_cell.angle_gamma   90.00
#
_symmetry.space_group_name_H-M   'P 1'
#
loop_
_entity.id
_entity.type
_entity.pdbx_description
1 polymer ?
#
loop_
_entity_poly.entity_id
_entity_poly.type
_entity_poly.pdbx_seq_one_letter_code
_entity_poly.pdbx_strand_id
1 'polypeptide(L)'
;MSFKENILKKIQIKRLAEAVLSSIGPPGSGASTDLESMRLLLEMREFPMETKRGLDLYFLEKSPDPETGRPLILALDNELAIYRTFPEDAAMRKNPLIKEMVHILKIIKILNDGDVLVSKRDVSLETVREKCLADLDLSFQASDIEALAEDGRVAFELSIVPQWEESLVIFAEILGYGPLPKPFETPGSKALGAVGQGPDGEAICGPIVLYDKIQGALGLMEETIGARDREGRRALKKTASGMASPAFEGAGVFGRLKTYVLEKG
;
A
#
# COMPACT_ATOMS: atom_id res chain seq x y z
N MET A 1 -3.63 17.11 -8.82
CA MET A 1 -4.42 16.07 -8.14
C MET A 1 -4.97 16.68 -6.87
N SER A 2 -6.21 16.36 -6.53
CA SER A 2 -6.77 16.77 -5.23
C SER A 2 -6.10 15.98 -4.09
N PHE A 3 -6.21 16.49 -2.86
CA PHE A 3 -5.77 15.77 -1.65
C PHE A 3 -6.33 14.34 -1.61
N LYS A 4 -7.63 14.22 -1.88
CA LYS A 4 -8.36 12.95 -1.94
C LYS A 4 -7.75 11.97 -2.94
N GLU A 5 -7.48 12.43 -4.15
CA GLU A 5 -6.83 11.61 -5.20
C GLU A 5 -5.44 11.14 -4.77
N ASN A 6 -4.64 12.01 -4.13
CA ASN A 6 -3.30 11.64 -3.66
C ASN A 6 -3.36 10.58 -2.56
N ILE A 7 -4.30 10.67 -1.61
CA ILE A 7 -4.47 9.63 -0.59
C ILE A 7 -4.92 8.31 -1.21
N LEU A 8 -5.87 8.33 -2.14
CA LEU A 8 -6.30 7.11 -2.83
C LEU A 8 -5.14 6.47 -3.61
N LYS A 9 -4.30 7.27 -4.28
CA LYS A 9 -3.08 6.77 -4.93
C LYS A 9 -2.11 6.16 -3.93
N LYS A 10 -1.89 6.79 -2.77
CA LYS A 10 -1.05 6.25 -1.68
C LYS A 10 -1.54 4.87 -1.23
N ILE A 11 -2.85 4.72 -1.01
CA ILE A 11 -3.47 3.45 -0.59
C ILE A 11 -3.29 2.38 -1.66
N GLN A 12 -3.51 2.75 -2.93
CA GLN A 12 -3.31 1.85 -4.07
C GLN A 12 -1.86 1.39 -4.19
N ILE A 13 -0.89 2.30 -4.06
CA ILE A 13 0.56 1.99 -4.05
C ILE A 13 0.89 0.97 -2.97
N LYS A 14 0.41 1.19 -1.73
CA LYS A 14 0.62 0.25 -0.62
C LYS A 14 0.05 -1.12 -0.92
N ARG A 15 -1.19 -1.19 -1.42
CA ARG A 15 -1.88 -2.44 -1.74
C ARG A 15 -1.15 -3.23 -2.83
N LEU A 16 -0.73 -2.57 -3.90
CA LEU A 16 0.03 -3.21 -4.98
C LEU A 16 1.39 -3.70 -4.47
N ALA A 17 2.08 -2.89 -3.67
CA ALA A 17 3.36 -3.30 -3.08
C ALA A 17 3.20 -4.50 -2.15
N GLU A 18 2.17 -4.54 -1.30
CA GLU A 18 1.92 -5.69 -0.43
C GLU A 18 1.57 -6.96 -1.21
N ALA A 19 0.77 -6.84 -2.28
CA ALA A 19 0.48 -7.95 -3.19
C ALA A 19 1.77 -8.53 -3.80
N VAL A 20 2.64 -7.67 -4.34
CA VAL A 20 3.95 -8.10 -4.88
C VAL A 20 4.79 -8.73 -3.77
N LEU A 21 4.94 -8.07 -2.62
CA LEU A 21 5.77 -8.57 -1.51
C LEU A 21 5.33 -9.96 -1.05
N SER A 22 4.02 -10.18 -0.91
CA SER A 22 3.44 -11.47 -0.49
C SER A 22 3.67 -12.59 -1.51
N SER A 23 3.90 -12.25 -2.77
CA SER A 23 4.18 -13.20 -3.86
C SER A 23 5.67 -13.51 -4.03
N ILE A 24 6.57 -12.65 -3.51
CA ILE A 24 8.01 -12.88 -3.57
C ILE A 24 8.34 -14.08 -2.66
N GLY A 25 8.51 -15.26 -3.27
CA GLY A 25 8.91 -16.45 -2.52
C GLY A 25 10.35 -16.39 -2.02
N PRO A 26 10.81 -17.41 -1.26
CA PRO A 26 12.21 -17.55 -0.91
C PRO A 26 13.12 -17.65 -2.15
N PRO A 27 14.39 -17.22 -2.07
CA PRO A 27 15.34 -17.40 -3.17
C PRO A 27 15.40 -18.86 -3.62
N GLY A 28 15.25 -19.11 -4.93
CA GLY A 28 15.30 -20.46 -5.50
C GLY A 28 14.05 -21.32 -5.30
N SER A 29 12.96 -20.79 -4.71
CA SER A 29 11.72 -21.55 -4.47
C SER A 29 10.90 -21.83 -5.73
N GLY A 30 11.22 -21.20 -6.86
CA GLY A 30 10.42 -21.25 -8.08
C GLY A 30 9.08 -20.51 -8.00
N ALA A 31 8.80 -19.81 -6.90
CA ALA A 31 7.60 -18.99 -6.77
C ALA A 31 7.63 -17.84 -7.79
N SER A 32 6.53 -17.68 -8.52
CA SER A 32 6.35 -16.56 -9.43
C SER A 32 6.01 -15.32 -8.64
N THR A 33 6.76 -14.25 -8.86
CA THR A 33 6.39 -12.92 -8.36
C THR A 33 5.16 -12.45 -9.13
N ASP A 34 4.28 -11.70 -8.48
CA ASP A 34 3.12 -11.06 -9.09
C ASP A 34 3.57 -9.88 -9.97
N LEU A 35 3.96 -10.20 -11.20
CA LEU A 35 4.45 -9.22 -12.17
C LEU A 35 3.35 -8.28 -12.65
N GLU A 36 2.07 -8.68 -12.56
CA GLU A 36 0.94 -7.82 -12.94
C GLU A 36 0.74 -6.72 -11.91
N SER A 37 0.73 -7.05 -10.62
CA SER A 37 0.70 -6.03 -9.55
C SER A 37 1.92 -5.11 -9.61
N MET A 38 3.10 -5.67 -9.94
CA MET A 38 4.32 -4.86 -10.11
C MET A 38 4.22 -3.91 -11.32
N ARG A 39 3.67 -4.38 -12.44
CA ARG A 39 3.44 -3.57 -13.64
C ARG A 39 2.50 -2.40 -13.34
N LEU A 40 1.37 -2.67 -12.69
CA LEU A 40 0.43 -1.63 -12.25
C LEU A 40 1.10 -0.62 -11.31
N LEU A 41 1.98 -1.07 -10.40
CA LEU A 41 2.73 -0.18 -9.50
C LEU A 41 3.67 0.76 -10.27
N LEU A 42 4.33 0.26 -11.31
CA LEU A 42 5.20 1.07 -12.17
C LEU A 42 4.40 2.07 -13.02
N GLU A 43 3.21 1.68 -13.47
CA GLU A 43 2.30 2.56 -14.21
C GLU A 43 1.78 3.72 -13.37
N MET A 44 1.69 3.58 -12.03
CA MET A 44 1.25 4.66 -11.13
C MET A 44 2.08 5.96 -11.28
N ARG A 45 3.35 5.83 -11.65
CA ARG A 45 4.29 6.94 -11.87
C ARG A 45 4.68 7.11 -13.35
N GLU A 46 4.06 6.35 -14.25
CA GLU A 46 4.37 6.37 -15.69
C GLU A 46 5.87 6.23 -15.99
N PHE A 47 6.56 5.31 -15.29
CA PHE A 47 7.98 5.08 -15.55
C PHE A 47 8.18 4.73 -17.04
N PRO A 48 9.13 5.38 -17.75
CA PRO A 48 9.43 5.03 -19.13
C PRO A 48 9.81 3.55 -19.22
N MET A 49 9.30 2.88 -20.25
CA MET A 49 9.51 1.45 -20.47
C MET A 49 10.07 1.19 -21.86
N GLU A 50 10.97 0.22 -21.94
CA GLU A 50 11.51 -0.30 -23.18
C GLU A 50 11.58 -1.82 -23.11
N THR A 51 11.11 -2.51 -24.17
CA THR A 51 11.24 -3.96 -24.27
C THR A 51 12.50 -4.32 -25.08
N LYS A 52 13.38 -5.14 -24.49
CA LYS A 52 14.59 -5.66 -25.15
C LYS A 52 14.65 -7.17 -24.99
N ARG A 53 14.75 -7.89 -26.12
CA ARG A 53 14.88 -9.35 -26.13
C ARG A 53 13.75 -10.05 -25.33
N GLY A 54 12.54 -9.50 -25.38
CA GLY A 54 11.38 -9.98 -24.64
C GLY A 54 11.40 -9.69 -23.13
N LEU A 55 12.35 -8.88 -22.63
CA LEU A 55 12.39 -8.39 -21.26
C LEU A 55 11.91 -6.93 -21.22
N ASP A 56 10.92 -6.66 -20.38
CA ASP A 56 10.44 -5.31 -20.12
C ASP A 56 11.37 -4.62 -19.11
N LEU A 57 11.91 -3.46 -19.48
CA LEU A 57 12.86 -2.68 -18.71
C LEU A 57 12.26 -1.31 -18.40
N TYR A 58 12.23 -0.93 -17.12
CA TYR A 58 11.66 0.33 -16.66
C TYR A 58 12.76 1.27 -16.14
N PHE A 59 12.75 2.52 -16.59
CA PHE A 59 13.70 3.54 -16.16
C PHE A 59 13.20 4.21 -14.88
N LEU A 60 13.91 4.05 -13.78
CA LEU A 60 13.49 4.55 -12.46
C LEU A 60 13.88 6.01 -12.19
N GLU A 61 14.62 6.62 -13.12
CA GLU A 61 15.14 7.99 -13.06
C GLU A 61 14.99 8.66 -14.42
N LYS A 62 14.67 9.96 -14.42
CA LYS A 62 14.47 10.75 -15.65
C LYS A 62 15.79 11.02 -16.39
N SER A 63 16.90 11.06 -15.66
CA SER A 63 18.22 11.32 -16.19
C SER A 63 19.19 10.23 -15.73
N PRO A 64 20.21 9.88 -16.53
CA PRO A 64 21.26 8.99 -16.09
C PRO A 64 22.04 9.55 -14.90
N ASP A 65 22.75 8.66 -14.24
CA ASP A 65 23.71 8.98 -13.20
C ASP A 65 24.75 10.02 -13.68
N PRO A 66 24.98 11.13 -12.97
CA PRO A 66 25.89 12.18 -13.41
C PRO A 66 27.36 11.74 -13.52
N GLU A 67 27.80 10.76 -12.74
CA GLU A 67 29.20 10.32 -12.69
C GLU A 67 29.48 9.24 -13.73
N THR A 68 28.59 8.27 -13.83
CA THR A 68 28.76 7.08 -14.69
C THR A 68 28.07 7.20 -16.04
N GLY A 69 27.13 8.15 -16.19
CA GLY A 69 26.31 8.32 -17.38
C GLY A 69 25.30 7.18 -17.61
N ARG A 70 25.12 6.29 -16.62
CA ARG A 70 24.28 5.09 -16.74
C ARG A 70 22.91 5.30 -16.11
N PRO A 71 21.82 4.89 -16.78
CA PRO A 71 20.49 4.95 -16.19
C PRO A 71 20.30 3.88 -15.10
N LEU A 72 19.33 4.12 -14.22
CA LEU A 72 18.84 3.14 -13.26
C LEU A 72 17.62 2.41 -13.83
N ILE A 73 17.74 1.11 -14.06
CA ILE A 73 16.75 0.29 -14.78
C ILE A 73 16.28 -0.87 -13.92
N LEU A 74 14.97 -1.04 -13.79
CA LEU A 74 14.35 -2.25 -13.25
C LEU A 74 14.05 -3.23 -14.40
N ALA A 75 14.46 -4.49 -14.25
CA ALA A 75 13.98 -5.59 -15.06
C ALA A 75 12.69 -6.17 -14.48
N LEU A 76 11.61 -6.18 -15.28
CA LEU A 76 10.33 -6.78 -14.86
C LEU A 76 10.38 -8.30 -15.07
N ASP A 77 11.03 -8.99 -14.14
CA ASP A 77 11.11 -10.44 -14.06
C ASP A 77 10.91 -10.92 -12.60
N ASN A 78 10.98 -12.24 -12.36
CA ASN A 78 10.79 -12.81 -11.03
C ASN A 78 11.83 -12.40 -9.98
N GLU A 79 12.95 -11.79 -10.39
CA GLU A 79 13.96 -11.29 -9.46
C GLU A 79 13.81 -9.81 -9.17
N LEU A 80 13.04 -9.08 -9.99
CA LEU A 80 12.87 -7.62 -9.90
C LEU A 80 14.23 -6.92 -9.76
N ALA A 81 15.21 -7.31 -10.57
CA ALA A 81 16.57 -6.80 -10.45
C ALA A 81 16.62 -5.33 -10.92
N ILE A 82 17.24 -4.47 -10.11
CA ILE A 82 17.57 -3.09 -10.49
C ILE A 82 19.05 -3.04 -10.86
N TYR A 83 19.33 -2.50 -12.03
CA TYR A 83 20.67 -2.35 -12.60
C TYR A 83 21.01 -0.88 -12.83
N ARG A 84 22.27 -0.51 -12.65
CA ARG A 84 22.85 0.77 -13.10
C ARG A 84 23.67 0.53 -14.37
N THR A 85 22.98 0.36 -15.49
CA THR A 85 23.56 0.03 -16.80
C THR A 85 22.59 0.38 -17.93
N PHE A 86 23.01 0.23 -19.18
CA PHE A 86 22.15 0.46 -20.35
C PHE A 86 21.20 -0.73 -20.62
N PRO A 87 20.04 -0.49 -21.27
CA PRO A 87 19.04 -1.54 -21.53
C PRO A 87 19.61 -2.77 -22.24
N GLU A 88 20.49 -2.57 -23.23
CA GLU A 88 21.12 -3.66 -23.98
C GLU A 88 22.00 -4.55 -23.09
N ASP A 89 22.70 -3.96 -22.12
CA ASP A 89 23.57 -4.71 -21.21
C ASP A 89 22.75 -5.50 -20.19
N ALA A 90 21.69 -4.90 -19.64
CA ALA A 90 20.76 -5.57 -18.75
C ALA A 90 20.07 -6.76 -19.46
N ALA A 91 19.54 -6.53 -20.66
CA ALA A 91 18.89 -7.57 -21.45
C ALA A 91 19.87 -8.68 -21.89
N MET A 92 21.15 -8.36 -22.14
CA MET A 92 22.17 -9.35 -22.48
C MET A 92 22.49 -10.27 -21.30
N ARG A 93 22.54 -9.73 -20.08
CA ARG A 93 22.78 -10.53 -18.87
C ARG A 93 21.59 -11.45 -18.56
N LYS A 94 20.35 -10.97 -18.76
CA LYS A 94 19.13 -11.75 -18.48
C LYS A 94 18.74 -12.72 -19.58
N ASN A 95 18.91 -12.32 -20.84
CA ASN A 95 18.55 -13.11 -22.01
C ASN A 95 19.68 -13.06 -23.07
N PRO A 96 20.78 -13.78 -22.83
CA PRO A 96 21.93 -13.79 -23.74
C PRO A 96 21.61 -14.54 -25.03
N LEU A 97 22.11 -14.03 -26.16
CA LEU A 97 22.05 -14.73 -27.44
C LEU A 97 23.13 -15.82 -27.50
N ILE A 98 22.91 -16.87 -28.30
CA ILE A 98 23.88 -17.97 -28.49
C ILE A 98 25.29 -17.46 -28.86
N LYS A 99 25.37 -16.44 -29.73
CA LYS A 99 26.65 -15.83 -30.14
C LYS A 99 27.39 -15.12 -29.00
N GLU A 100 26.69 -14.70 -27.94
CA GLU A 100 27.29 -14.07 -26.76
C GLU A 100 27.78 -15.14 -25.77
N MET A 101 27.10 -16.30 -25.75
CA MET A 101 27.48 -17.46 -24.94
C MET A 101 28.70 -18.23 -25.44
N VAL A 102 29.23 -17.91 -26.64
CA VAL A 102 30.48 -18.50 -27.15
C VAL A 102 31.70 -17.60 -26.95
N HIS A 103 31.51 -16.36 -26.48
CA HIS A 103 32.60 -15.42 -26.28
C HIS A 103 32.94 -15.30 -24.79
N ILE A 104 34.12 -15.79 -24.39
CA ILE A 104 34.47 -16.00 -22.96
C ILE A 104 34.32 -14.74 -22.09
N LEU A 105 34.71 -13.57 -22.60
CA LEU A 105 34.57 -12.31 -21.87
C LEU A 105 33.10 -11.92 -21.63
N LYS A 106 32.20 -12.27 -22.57
CA LYS A 106 30.77 -12.00 -22.41
C LYS A 106 30.13 -12.98 -21.43
N ILE A 107 30.56 -14.25 -21.45
CA ILE A 107 30.11 -15.25 -20.47
C ILE A 107 30.40 -14.80 -19.05
N ILE A 108 31.64 -14.35 -18.77
CA ILE A 108 32.01 -13.85 -17.45
C ILE A 108 31.10 -12.69 -17.01
N LYS A 109 30.80 -11.76 -17.93
CA LYS A 109 29.89 -10.64 -17.68
C LYS A 109 28.44 -11.08 -17.46
N ILE A 110 27.95 -12.07 -18.20
CA ILE A 110 26.58 -12.60 -18.03
C ILE A 110 26.45 -13.28 -16.66
N LEU A 111 27.46 -14.05 -16.25
CA LEU A 111 27.44 -14.82 -15.01
C LEU A 111 27.68 -13.97 -13.75
N ASN A 112 28.36 -12.83 -13.89
CA ASN A 112 28.64 -11.92 -12.78
C ASN A 112 28.11 -10.52 -13.07
N ASP A 113 26.99 -10.18 -12.44
CA ASP A 113 26.34 -8.88 -12.53
C ASP A 113 26.59 -7.96 -11.34
N GLY A 114 27.48 -8.33 -10.41
CA GLY A 114 27.80 -7.52 -9.24
C GLY A 114 28.39 -6.14 -9.55
N ASP A 115 28.88 -5.90 -10.77
CA ASP A 115 29.39 -4.61 -11.22
C ASP A 115 28.28 -3.61 -11.62
N VAL A 116 27.06 -4.10 -11.86
CA VAL A 116 25.92 -3.30 -12.34
C VAL A 116 24.67 -3.48 -11.49
N LEU A 117 24.53 -4.57 -10.75
CA LEU A 117 23.38 -4.87 -9.91
C LEU A 117 23.35 -3.93 -8.70
N VAL A 118 22.23 -3.26 -8.52
CA VAL A 118 21.99 -2.34 -7.38
C VAL A 118 21.19 -3.04 -6.30
N SER A 119 20.08 -3.67 -6.68
CA SER A 119 19.19 -4.38 -5.75
C SER A 119 18.36 -5.44 -6.48
N LYS A 120 17.66 -6.27 -5.71
CA LYS A 120 16.72 -7.26 -6.22
C LYS A 120 15.58 -7.50 -5.23
N ARG A 121 14.50 -8.12 -5.69
CA ARG A 121 13.36 -8.61 -4.89
C ARG A 121 12.72 -7.50 -4.05
N ASP A 122 12.54 -7.75 -2.77
CA ASP A 122 11.91 -6.88 -1.78
C ASP A 122 12.59 -5.50 -1.71
N VAL A 123 13.92 -5.45 -1.79
CA VAL A 123 14.67 -4.17 -1.80
C VAL A 123 14.34 -3.34 -3.05
N SER A 124 14.21 -4.00 -4.20
CA SER A 124 13.82 -3.31 -5.44
C SER A 124 12.37 -2.84 -5.42
N LEU A 125 11.47 -3.67 -4.89
CA LEU A 125 10.07 -3.29 -4.69
C LEU A 125 9.96 -2.06 -3.80
N GLU A 126 10.69 -2.04 -2.68
CA GLU A 126 10.70 -0.91 -1.75
C GLU A 126 11.23 0.36 -2.43
N THR A 127 12.30 0.24 -3.22
CA THR A 127 12.84 1.35 -4.02
C THR A 127 11.79 1.96 -4.96
N VAL A 128 11.00 1.12 -5.64
CA VAL A 128 9.92 1.59 -6.52
C VAL A 128 8.79 2.20 -5.71
N ARG A 129 8.39 1.57 -4.60
CA ARG A 129 7.34 2.06 -3.70
C ARG A 129 7.67 3.46 -3.18
N GLU A 130 8.88 3.67 -2.68
CA GLU A 130 9.35 4.97 -2.20
C GLU A 130 9.32 6.03 -3.30
N LYS A 131 9.80 5.70 -4.50
CA LYS A 131 9.76 6.61 -5.66
C LYS A 131 8.32 6.98 -6.05
N CYS A 132 7.36 6.06 -5.98
CA CYS A 132 5.95 6.34 -6.25
C CYS A 132 5.32 7.21 -5.15
N LEU A 133 5.71 7.02 -3.88
CA LEU A 133 5.19 7.81 -2.76
C LEU A 133 5.77 9.23 -2.72
N ALA A 134 7.04 9.41 -3.10
CA ALA A 134 7.72 10.70 -3.07
C ALA A 134 7.09 11.76 -4.00
N ASP A 135 6.38 11.32 -5.04
CA ASP A 135 5.72 12.22 -5.99
C ASP A 135 4.32 12.67 -5.52
N LEU A 136 3.80 12.11 -4.41
CA LEU A 136 2.48 12.46 -3.89
C LEU A 136 2.55 13.64 -2.92
N ASP A 137 1.71 14.65 -3.16
CA ASP A 137 1.43 15.68 -2.16
C ASP A 137 0.37 15.18 -1.18
N LEU A 138 0.81 14.82 0.02
CA LEU A 138 -0.04 14.28 1.09
C LEU A 138 -0.42 15.35 2.13
N SER A 139 -0.04 16.61 1.89
CA SER A 139 -0.44 17.72 2.75
C SER A 139 -1.94 17.99 2.59
N PHE A 140 -2.57 18.50 3.65
CA PHE A 140 -3.97 18.87 3.64
C PHE A 140 -4.22 20.10 4.50
N GLN A 141 -5.32 20.78 4.19
CA GLN A 141 -5.87 21.86 4.98
C GLN A 141 -7.17 21.40 5.66
N ALA A 142 -7.63 22.16 6.65
CA ALA A 142 -8.87 21.85 7.37
C ALA A 142 -10.08 21.72 6.42
N SER A 143 -10.15 22.55 5.38
CA SER A 143 -11.19 22.50 4.35
C SER A 143 -11.22 21.20 3.57
N ASP A 144 -10.07 20.56 3.35
CA ASP A 144 -10.01 19.25 2.67
C ASP A 144 -10.66 18.16 3.52
N ILE A 145 -10.44 18.19 4.84
CA ILE A 145 -11.02 17.24 5.80
C ILE A 145 -12.52 17.51 5.99
N GLU A 146 -12.93 18.78 6.00
CA GLU A 146 -14.34 19.16 6.02
C GLU A 146 -15.09 18.66 4.80
N ALA A 147 -14.54 18.88 3.60
CA ALA A 147 -15.11 18.37 2.35
C ALA A 147 -15.20 16.84 2.35
N LEU A 148 -14.15 16.14 2.81
CA LEU A 148 -14.15 14.69 2.92
C LEU A 148 -15.23 14.16 3.86
N ALA A 149 -15.42 14.84 5.00
CA ALA A 149 -16.46 14.46 5.96
C ALA A 149 -17.86 14.64 5.37
N GLU A 150 -18.07 15.74 4.65
CA GLU A 150 -19.35 16.05 4.01
C GLU A 150 -19.65 15.07 2.86
N ASP A 151 -18.66 14.77 2.01
CA ASP A 151 -18.75 13.73 0.98
C ASP A 151 -19.23 12.39 1.57
N GLY A 152 -18.58 11.95 2.65
CA GLY A 152 -18.95 10.71 3.34
C GLY A 152 -20.35 10.75 3.95
N ARG A 153 -20.70 11.87 4.60
CA ARG A 153 -22.02 12.08 5.23
C ARG A 153 -23.14 12.02 4.19
N VAL A 154 -23.03 12.80 3.12
CA VAL A 154 -24.03 12.87 2.04
C VAL A 154 -24.14 11.53 1.33
N ALA A 155 -23.02 10.90 0.98
CA ALA A 155 -23.03 9.59 0.34
C ALA A 155 -23.69 8.51 1.21
N PHE A 156 -23.48 8.55 2.53
CA PHE A 156 -24.12 7.62 3.46
C PHE A 156 -25.63 7.85 3.53
N GLU A 157 -26.08 9.10 3.66
CA GLU A 157 -27.50 9.46 3.68
C GLU A 157 -28.22 9.07 2.38
N LEU A 158 -27.54 9.18 1.24
CA LEU A 158 -28.04 8.75 -0.05
C LEU A 158 -27.84 7.24 -0.33
N SER A 159 -27.29 6.48 0.61
CA SER A 159 -27.01 5.04 0.47
C SER A 159 -26.08 4.69 -0.71
N ILE A 160 -25.18 5.59 -1.08
CA ILE A 160 -24.19 5.40 -2.16
C ILE A 160 -22.95 4.72 -1.58
N VAL A 161 -23.01 3.40 -1.41
CA VAL A 161 -21.98 2.59 -0.74
C VAL A 161 -20.55 2.85 -1.19
N PRO A 162 -20.23 2.87 -2.50
CA PRO A 162 -18.86 3.10 -2.93
C PRO A 162 -18.27 4.43 -2.45
N GLN A 163 -19.09 5.49 -2.37
CA GLN A 163 -18.62 6.85 -2.07
C GLN A 163 -18.39 7.08 -0.57
N TRP A 164 -19.28 6.58 0.29
CA TRP A 164 -19.05 6.70 1.73
C TRP A 164 -17.96 5.75 2.22
N GLU A 165 -17.81 4.58 1.59
CA GLU A 165 -16.67 3.69 1.88
C GLU A 165 -15.34 4.33 1.48
N GLU A 166 -15.28 4.97 0.30
CA GLU A 166 -14.08 5.68 -0.13
C GLU A 166 -13.66 6.73 0.90
N SER A 167 -14.62 7.53 1.37
CA SER A 167 -14.38 8.53 2.42
C SER A 167 -13.87 7.88 3.72
N LEU A 168 -14.45 6.74 4.10
CA LEU A 168 -14.02 6.00 5.28
C LEU A 168 -12.59 5.46 5.17
N VAL A 169 -12.23 4.90 4.00
CA VAL A 169 -10.90 4.37 3.72
C VAL A 169 -9.84 5.49 3.74
N ILE A 170 -10.18 6.68 3.25
CA ILE A 170 -9.30 7.86 3.33
C ILE A 170 -9.11 8.28 4.79
N PHE A 171 -10.19 8.38 5.59
CA PHE A 171 -10.07 8.69 7.02
C PHE A 171 -9.22 7.65 7.75
N ALA A 172 -9.41 6.37 7.45
CA ALA A 172 -8.63 5.30 8.04
C ALA A 172 -7.13 5.45 7.71
N GLU A 173 -6.77 5.75 6.47
CA GLU A 173 -5.38 5.97 6.07
C GLU A 173 -4.74 7.19 6.78
N ILE A 174 -5.47 8.29 6.94
CA ILE A 174 -4.97 9.49 7.64
C ILE A 174 -4.79 9.21 9.14
N LEU A 175 -5.76 8.55 9.76
CA LEU A 175 -5.74 8.26 11.19
C LEU A 175 -4.81 7.09 11.54
N GLY A 176 -4.38 6.30 10.55
CA GLY A 176 -3.59 5.09 10.73
C GLY A 176 -4.42 3.91 11.22
N TYR A 177 -5.71 3.87 10.88
CA TYR A 177 -6.58 2.76 11.21
C TYR A 177 -6.35 1.61 10.24
N GLY A 178 -6.24 0.41 10.80
CA GLY A 178 -6.01 -0.82 10.06
C GLY A 178 -6.99 -1.92 10.46
N PRO A 179 -6.86 -3.11 9.85
CA PRO A 179 -7.63 -4.28 10.27
C PRO A 179 -7.34 -4.63 11.73
N LEU A 180 -8.36 -5.09 12.43
CA LEU A 180 -8.24 -5.44 13.84
C LEU A 180 -7.37 -6.69 14.01
N PRO A 181 -6.39 -6.68 14.94
CA PRO A 181 -5.63 -7.88 15.28
C PRO A 181 -6.51 -8.99 15.85
N LYS A 182 -6.06 -10.25 15.74
CA LYS A 182 -6.81 -11.45 16.20
C LYS A 182 -7.53 -11.32 17.56
N PRO A 183 -6.95 -10.71 18.62
CA PRO A 183 -7.65 -10.55 19.90
C PRO A 183 -8.94 -9.72 19.83
N PHE A 184 -9.04 -8.81 18.86
CA PHE A 184 -10.13 -7.86 18.64
C PHE A 184 -10.99 -8.22 17.43
N GLU A 185 -10.66 -9.30 16.71
CA GLU A 185 -11.36 -9.70 15.50
C GLU A 185 -12.86 -9.92 15.76
N THR A 186 -13.68 -9.39 14.87
CA THR A 186 -15.15 -9.48 14.90
C THR A 186 -15.63 -10.30 13.70
N PRO A 187 -15.79 -11.63 13.84
CA PRO A 187 -16.18 -12.48 12.72
C PRO A 187 -17.51 -12.03 12.12
N GLY A 188 -17.53 -11.83 10.80
CA GLY A 188 -18.74 -11.45 10.06
C GLY A 188 -18.98 -9.94 9.92
N SER A 189 -18.24 -9.09 10.62
CA SER A 189 -18.38 -7.63 10.55
C SER A 189 -17.08 -6.97 10.08
N LYS A 190 -17.17 -5.90 9.29
CA LYS A 190 -15.99 -5.14 8.90
C LYS A 190 -15.66 -4.12 9.98
N ALA A 191 -14.39 -4.04 10.32
CA ALA A 191 -13.89 -3.18 11.39
C ALA A 191 -12.52 -2.62 11.01
N LEU A 192 -12.30 -1.36 11.37
CA LEU A 192 -11.02 -0.66 11.24
C LEU A 192 -10.75 0.08 12.55
N GLY A 193 -9.51 0.06 13.04
CA GLY A 193 -9.19 0.79 14.26
C GLY A 193 -7.73 1.15 14.38
N ALA A 194 -7.44 2.12 15.25
CA ALA A 194 -6.05 2.43 15.60
C ALA A 194 -5.48 1.26 16.40
N VAL A 195 -4.37 0.68 15.95
CA VAL A 195 -3.70 -0.42 16.65
C VAL A 195 -2.42 0.11 17.28
N GLY A 196 -2.19 -0.25 18.54
CA GLY A 196 -1.00 0.16 19.27
C GLY A 196 -0.57 -0.86 20.32
N GLN A 197 0.42 -0.46 21.10
CA GLN A 197 0.88 -1.18 22.29
C GLN A 197 0.55 -0.36 23.53
N GLY A 198 -0.16 -0.97 24.48
CA GLY A 198 -0.48 -0.39 25.77
C GLY A 198 0.62 -0.61 26.80
N PRO A 199 0.33 -0.25 28.07
CA PRO A 199 1.21 -0.55 29.20
C PRO A 199 1.51 -2.06 29.23
N ASP A 200 2.76 -2.43 29.49
CA ASP A 200 3.25 -3.82 29.52
C ASP A 200 3.32 -4.56 28.17
N GLY A 201 3.28 -3.83 27.05
CA GLY A 201 3.41 -4.41 25.70
C GLY A 201 2.18 -5.17 25.22
N GLU A 202 1.05 -4.99 25.91
CA GLU A 202 -0.23 -5.54 25.50
C GLU A 202 -0.74 -4.87 24.22
N ALA A 203 -1.31 -5.62 23.29
CA ALA A 203 -1.98 -5.02 22.14
C ALA A 203 -3.21 -4.23 22.59
N ILE A 204 -3.33 -2.98 22.13
CA ILE A 204 -4.50 -2.13 22.33
C ILE A 204 -5.10 -1.74 20.98
N CYS A 205 -6.40 -1.55 20.94
CA CYS A 205 -7.08 -1.10 19.73
C CYS A 205 -8.20 -0.11 20.05
N GLY A 206 -8.17 1.05 19.40
CA GLY A 206 -9.25 2.03 19.43
C GLY A 206 -8.76 3.46 19.19
N PRO A 207 -9.61 4.37 18.68
CA PRO A 207 -11.02 4.18 18.32
C PRO A 207 -11.25 3.16 17.19
N ILE A 208 -12.44 2.55 17.14
CA ILE A 208 -12.83 1.47 16.22
C ILE A 208 -14.05 1.88 15.42
N VAL A 209 -13.93 1.90 14.09
CA VAL A 209 -15.06 2.00 13.17
C VAL A 209 -15.57 0.59 12.84
N LEU A 210 -16.87 0.37 12.99
CA LEU A 210 -17.59 -0.83 12.60
C LEU A 210 -18.51 -0.48 11.44
N TYR A 211 -18.55 -1.30 10.40
CA TYR A 211 -19.41 -1.04 9.26
C TYR A 211 -19.89 -2.31 8.55
N ASP A 212 -21.09 -2.23 7.99
CA ASP A 212 -21.72 -3.25 7.16
C ASP A 212 -22.24 -2.59 5.88
N LYS A 213 -21.68 -3.01 4.74
CA LYS A 213 -22.04 -2.48 3.42
C LYS A 213 -23.42 -2.95 2.93
N ILE A 214 -23.85 -4.13 3.36
CA ILE A 214 -25.10 -4.76 2.94
C ILE A 214 -26.24 -4.14 3.73
N GLN A 215 -26.06 -3.98 5.04
CA GLN A 215 -27.07 -3.39 5.91
C GLN A 215 -27.04 -1.85 5.92
N GLY A 216 -25.99 -1.23 5.36
CA GLY A 216 -25.81 0.22 5.39
C GLY A 216 -25.59 0.74 6.81
N ALA A 217 -24.94 -0.05 7.67
CA ALA A 217 -24.68 0.30 9.05
C ALA A 217 -23.26 0.84 9.20
N LEU A 218 -23.11 1.93 9.96
CA LEU A 218 -21.83 2.54 10.28
C LEU A 218 -21.84 2.98 11.74
N GLY A 219 -20.78 2.66 12.47
CA GLY A 219 -20.67 2.92 13.89
C GLY A 219 -19.24 3.19 14.32
N LEU A 220 -19.07 3.99 15.37
CA LEU A 220 -17.77 4.33 15.94
C LEU A 220 -17.76 4.11 17.46
N MET A 221 -16.89 3.22 17.91
CA MET A 221 -16.52 3.07 19.30
C MET A 221 -15.30 3.93 19.59
N GLU A 222 -15.41 4.90 20.50
CA GLU A 222 -14.29 5.78 20.85
C GLU A 222 -13.28 5.13 21.79
N GLU A 223 -13.73 4.15 22.56
CA GLU A 223 -12.96 3.50 23.60
C GLU A 223 -11.77 2.73 23.02
N THR A 224 -10.61 2.87 23.68
CA THR A 224 -9.45 2.01 23.44
C THR A 224 -9.57 0.75 24.28
N ILE A 225 -9.52 -0.40 23.62
CA ILE A 225 -9.71 -1.72 24.22
C ILE A 225 -8.36 -2.44 24.29
N GLY A 226 -8.02 -3.00 25.45
CA GLY A 226 -6.87 -3.88 25.61
C GLY A 226 -7.16 -5.35 25.27
N ALA A 227 -6.17 -6.10 24.82
CA ALA A 227 -6.30 -7.54 24.57
C ALA A 227 -6.68 -8.37 25.82
N ARG A 228 -6.31 -7.90 27.02
CA ARG A 228 -6.63 -8.48 28.33
C ARG A 228 -7.93 -7.94 28.89
N ASP A 229 -8.41 -6.79 28.41
CA ASP A 229 -9.73 -6.27 28.74
C ASP A 229 -10.81 -7.22 28.19
N ARG A 230 -11.42 -8.00 29.08
CA ARG A 230 -12.49 -8.94 28.72
C ARG A 230 -13.81 -8.23 28.50
N GLU A 231 -14.05 -7.13 29.20
CA GLU A 231 -15.32 -6.42 29.14
C GLU A 231 -15.39 -5.58 27.87
N GLY A 232 -14.36 -4.79 27.56
CA GLY A 232 -14.28 -4.02 26.31
C GLY A 232 -14.34 -4.92 25.08
N ARG A 233 -13.63 -6.07 25.06
CA ARG A 233 -13.74 -7.02 23.94
C ARG A 233 -15.14 -7.64 23.82
N ARG A 234 -15.84 -7.84 24.93
CA ARG A 234 -17.23 -8.32 24.90
C ARG A 234 -18.17 -7.22 24.40
N ALA A 235 -17.94 -5.97 24.78
CA ALA A 235 -18.66 -4.82 24.27
C ALA A 235 -18.47 -4.68 22.75
N LEU A 236 -17.22 -4.73 22.27
CA LEU A 236 -16.88 -4.71 20.84
C LEU A 236 -17.64 -5.79 20.06
N LYS A 237 -17.64 -7.04 20.54
CA LYS A 237 -18.38 -8.13 19.88
C LYS A 237 -19.88 -7.89 19.84
N LYS A 238 -20.46 -7.37 20.93
CA LYS A 238 -21.89 -7.04 20.98
C LYS A 238 -22.24 -5.92 20.01
N THR A 239 -21.44 -4.87 19.97
CA THR A 239 -21.63 -3.75 19.04
C THR A 239 -21.49 -4.21 17.59
N ALA A 240 -20.47 -5.01 17.29
CA ALA A 240 -20.25 -5.56 15.95
C ALA A 240 -21.36 -6.50 15.49
N SER A 241 -22.06 -7.17 16.42
CA SER A 241 -23.24 -8.01 16.13
C SER A 241 -24.57 -7.24 16.18
N GLY A 242 -24.56 -5.91 16.33
CA GLY A 242 -25.78 -5.09 16.42
C GLY A 242 -26.57 -5.25 17.72
N MET A 243 -25.99 -5.86 18.77
CA MET A 243 -26.61 -6.06 20.08
C MET A 243 -26.36 -4.90 21.05
N ALA A 244 -25.53 -3.93 20.67
CA ALA A 244 -25.24 -2.72 21.43
C ALA A 244 -25.00 -1.56 20.46
N SER A 245 -25.39 -0.34 20.86
CA SER A 245 -25.14 0.87 20.09
C SER A 245 -23.73 1.43 20.37
N PRO A 246 -22.94 1.77 19.35
CA PRO A 246 -21.70 2.52 19.50
C PRO A 246 -21.95 3.98 19.95
N ALA A 247 -20.87 4.69 20.30
CA ALA A 247 -20.95 6.08 20.74
C ALA A 247 -21.47 7.03 19.64
N PHE A 248 -21.13 6.74 18.38
CA PHE A 248 -21.67 7.42 17.20
C PHE A 248 -22.15 6.41 16.17
N GLU A 249 -23.25 6.73 15.48
CA GLU A 249 -23.86 5.90 14.44
C GLU A 249 -24.14 6.71 13.17
N GLY A 250 -24.21 6.01 12.04
CA GLY A 250 -24.58 6.55 10.75
C GLY A 250 -23.69 7.70 10.28
N ALA A 251 -24.31 8.71 9.67
CA ALA A 251 -23.61 9.84 9.08
C ALA A 251 -22.81 10.68 10.11
N GLY A 252 -23.18 10.61 11.40
CA GLY A 252 -22.46 11.27 12.50
C GLY A 252 -21.03 10.77 12.70
N VAL A 253 -20.71 9.56 12.23
CA VAL A 253 -19.35 8.99 12.30
C VAL A 253 -18.35 9.85 11.52
N PHE A 254 -18.70 10.36 10.34
CA PHE A 254 -17.81 11.21 9.53
C PHE A 254 -17.47 12.52 10.23
N GLY A 255 -18.45 13.14 10.89
CA GLY A 255 -18.23 14.34 11.71
C GLY A 255 -17.24 14.08 12.86
N ARG A 256 -17.29 12.88 13.46
CA ARG A 256 -16.35 12.51 14.51
C ARG A 256 -14.95 12.18 13.99
N LEU A 257 -14.85 11.45 12.88
CA LEU A 257 -13.56 11.16 12.23
C LEU A 257 -12.84 12.45 11.76
N LYS A 258 -13.58 13.43 11.24
CA LYS A 258 -13.07 14.77 10.96
C LYS A 258 -12.39 15.37 12.18
N THR A 259 -13.08 15.34 13.32
CA THR A 259 -12.57 15.91 14.57
C THR A 259 -11.26 15.25 14.98
N TYR A 260 -11.18 13.92 14.89
CA TYR A 260 -9.93 13.20 15.19
C TYR A 260 -8.76 13.57 14.29
N VAL A 261 -9.00 13.83 13.00
CA VAL A 261 -7.93 14.26 12.09
C VAL A 261 -7.44 15.66 12.47
N LEU A 262 -8.36 16.58 12.74
CA LEU A 262 -8.03 17.98 13.06
C LEU A 262 -7.41 18.16 14.46
N GLU A 263 -7.69 17.26 15.40
CA GLU A 263 -7.05 17.26 16.73
C GLU A 263 -5.65 16.62 16.73
N LYS A 264 -5.35 15.78 15.74
CA LYS A 264 -4.06 15.07 15.61
C LYS A 264 -3.01 15.86 14.81
N GLY A 265 -3.45 16.78 13.94
CA GLY A 265 -2.61 17.65 13.09
C GLY A 265 -2.28 18.96 13.76
#